data_AF-A0A2T2XBI5-F1
#
_entry.id   AF-A0A2T2XBI5-F1
#
_cell.length_a   1.000
_cell.length_b   1.000
_cell.length_c   1.000
_cell.angle_alpha   90.00
_cell.angle_beta   90.00
_cell.angle_gamma   90.00
#
_symmetry.space_group_name_H-M   'P 1'
#
loop_
_entity.id
_entity.type
_entity.pdbx_description
1 polymer ?
#
loop_
_entity_poly.entity_id
_entity_poly.type
_entity_poly.pdbx_seq_one_letter_code
_entity_poly.pdbx_strand_id
1 'polypeptide(L)'
;MDEESLRLDYWIDTRSDPQFPLWVIFKEIGHSPTECDQQPYARRSRQSVAELLKRVEELAPLASIAQEIKVSEKEVRAALWYAVWAVEHKKPPATWQSWNDRVDQAWGEGLFSD
;
A
#
# COMPACT_ATOMS: atom_id res chain seq x y z
N MET A 1 -19.84 4.19 -11.83
CA MET A 1 -19.19 2.90 -11.56
C MET A 1 -19.23 2.71 -10.05
N ASP A 2 -19.47 1.52 -9.50
CA ASP A 2 -19.45 1.29 -8.05
C ASP A 2 -18.21 0.49 -7.61
N GLU A 3 -17.94 0.39 -6.30
CA GLU A 3 -16.77 -0.32 -5.76
C GLU A 3 -16.74 -1.80 -6.20
N GLU A 4 -17.91 -2.44 -6.26
CA GLU A 4 -18.03 -3.84 -6.67
C GLU A 4 -17.64 -4.03 -8.15
N SER A 5 -18.03 -3.10 -9.02
CA SER A 5 -17.63 -3.06 -10.42
C SER A 5 -16.13 -2.85 -10.59
N LEU A 6 -15.52 -1.92 -9.84
CA LEU A 6 -14.07 -1.68 -9.89
C LEU A 6 -13.26 -2.90 -9.42
N ARG A 7 -13.74 -3.58 -8.38
CA ARG A 7 -13.14 -4.82 -7.88
C ARG A 7 -13.26 -5.95 -8.90
N LEU A 8 -14.40 -6.04 -9.59
CA LEU A 8 -14.62 -7.02 -10.65
C LEU A 8 -13.71 -6.76 -11.85
N ASP A 9 -13.54 -5.51 -12.28
CA ASP A 9 -12.60 -5.11 -13.33
C ASP A 9 -11.17 -5.53 -12.97
N TYR A 10 -10.75 -5.30 -11.72
CA TYR A 10 -9.43 -5.73 -11.22
C TYR A 10 -9.25 -7.24 -11.32
N TRP A 11 -10.27 -7.99 -10.90
CA TRP A 11 -10.26 -9.44 -10.98
C TRP A 11 -10.15 -9.93 -12.43
N ILE A 12 -10.90 -9.33 -13.35
CA ILE A 12 -10.89 -9.71 -14.77
C ILE A 12 -9.51 -9.47 -15.39
N ASP A 13 -8.91 -8.30 -15.12
CA ASP A 13 -7.62 -7.90 -15.69
C ASP A 13 -6.45 -8.73 -15.12
N THR A 14 -6.59 -9.29 -13.91
CA THR A 14 -5.51 -10.02 -13.21
C THR A 14 -5.76 -11.53 -13.08
N ARG A 15 -6.85 -12.08 -13.66
CA ARG A 15 -7.26 -13.49 -13.50
C ARG A 15 -6.21 -14.54 -13.89
N SER A 16 -5.26 -14.20 -14.75
CA SER A 16 -4.17 -15.08 -15.19
C SER A 16 -2.94 -15.06 -14.29
N ASP A 17 -2.84 -14.11 -13.37
CA ASP A 17 -1.84 -14.05 -12.29
C ASP A 17 -2.50 -13.38 -11.06
N PRO A 18 -3.20 -14.15 -10.21
CA PRO A 18 -4.04 -13.62 -9.14
C PRO A 18 -3.17 -13.13 -7.97
N GLN A 19 -2.57 -11.95 -8.12
CA GLN A 19 -1.96 -11.24 -7.01
C GLN A 19 -3.06 -10.51 -6.23
N PHE A 20 -3.80 -11.28 -5.43
CA PHE A 20 -4.85 -10.78 -4.52
C PHE A 20 -4.42 -9.63 -3.58
N PRO A 21 -3.14 -9.47 -3.16
CA PRO A 21 -2.75 -8.32 -2.33
C PRO A 21 -2.90 -6.96 -3.03
N LEU A 22 -2.85 -6.90 -4.37
CA LEU A 22 -2.71 -5.60 -5.04
C LEU A 22 -4.00 -4.77 -5.04
N TRP A 23 -5.20 -5.38 -5.02
CA TRP A 23 -6.45 -4.60 -4.91
C TRP A 23 -6.51 -3.80 -3.61
N VAL A 24 -6.17 -4.44 -2.47
CA VAL A 24 -6.13 -3.77 -1.16
C VAL A 24 -5.06 -2.68 -1.15
N ILE A 25 -3.90 -2.96 -1.77
CA ILE A 25 -2.85 -1.96 -1.93
C ILE A 25 -3.35 -0.78 -2.77
N PHE A 26 -3.95 -1.00 -3.95
CA PHE A 26 -4.40 0.10 -4.81
C PHE A 26 -5.54 0.90 -4.19
N LYS A 27 -6.46 0.26 -3.44
CA LYS A 27 -7.55 0.94 -2.74
C LYS A 27 -7.02 1.92 -1.71
N GLU A 28 -6.05 1.52 -0.88
CA GLU A 28 -5.60 2.34 0.26
C GLU A 28 -4.34 3.16 -0.04
N ILE A 29 -3.49 2.71 -0.97
CA ILE A 29 -2.19 3.30 -1.29
C ILE A 29 -2.19 3.86 -2.71
N GLY A 30 -1.82 5.12 -2.83
CA GLY A 30 -1.66 5.85 -4.08
C GLY A 30 -0.19 5.97 -4.47
N HIS A 31 0.05 6.11 -5.78
CA HIS A 31 1.35 6.42 -6.37
C HIS A 31 1.19 7.61 -7.32
N SER A 32 1.48 8.81 -6.82
CA SER A 32 1.30 10.03 -7.61
C SER A 32 2.65 10.58 -8.06
N PRO A 33 2.83 10.91 -9.35
CA PRO A 33 4.04 11.59 -9.83
C PRO A 33 4.11 13.05 -9.36
N THR A 34 3.05 13.60 -8.76
CA THR A 34 2.95 15.01 -8.36
C THR A 34 2.67 15.23 -6.88
N GLU A 35 2.45 14.18 -6.10
CA GLU A 35 2.21 14.27 -4.65
C GLU A 35 3.27 13.49 -3.86
N CYS A 36 3.40 13.83 -2.56
CA CYS A 36 4.26 13.12 -1.60
C CYS A 36 5.67 12.81 -2.11
N ASP A 37 6.32 13.76 -2.80
CA ASP A 37 7.66 13.60 -3.38
C ASP A 37 7.82 12.37 -4.29
N GLN A 38 6.75 11.99 -5.01
CA GLN A 38 6.70 10.79 -5.87
C GLN A 38 6.79 9.47 -5.10
N GLN A 39 6.59 9.50 -3.78
CA GLN A 39 6.56 8.30 -2.95
C GLN A 39 5.14 7.73 -2.83
N PRO A 40 5.00 6.42 -2.56
CA PRO A 40 3.72 5.84 -2.21
C PRO A 40 3.12 6.50 -0.97
N TYR A 41 1.81 6.77 -0.99
CA TYR A 41 1.11 7.47 0.08
C TYR A 41 -0.23 6.80 0.42
N ALA A 42 -0.68 6.91 1.67
CA ALA A 42 -2.03 6.50 2.04
C ALA A 42 -3.04 7.52 1.51
N ARG A 43 -3.95 7.09 0.64
CA ARG A 43 -4.85 7.97 -0.14
C ARG A 43 -5.71 8.87 0.74
N ARG A 44 -6.20 8.32 1.85
CA ARG A 44 -7.08 9.02 2.80
C ARG A 44 -6.35 10.09 3.61
N SER A 45 -5.24 9.72 4.25
CA SER A 45 -4.49 10.65 5.12
C SER A 45 -3.50 11.53 4.36
N ARG A 46 -3.21 11.20 3.10
CA ARG A 46 -2.15 11.81 2.28
C ARG A 46 -0.76 11.74 2.94
N GLN A 47 -0.54 10.74 3.78
CA GLN A 47 0.74 10.52 4.45
C GLN A 47 1.61 9.53 3.66
N SER A 48 2.92 9.78 3.60
CA SER A 48 3.88 8.84 3.00
C SER A 48 3.82 7.48 3.70
N VAL A 49 3.81 6.41 2.91
CA VAL A 49 3.85 5.03 3.43
C VAL A 49 5.14 4.77 4.20
N ALA A 50 6.27 5.30 3.74
CA ALA A 50 7.55 5.16 4.43
C ALA A 50 7.49 5.80 5.84
N GLU A 51 6.91 6.99 5.96
CA GLU A 51 6.74 7.68 7.24
C GLU A 51 5.75 6.96 8.17
N LEU A 52 4.67 6.40 7.61
CA LEU A 52 3.75 5.55 8.38
C LEU A 52 4.45 4.33 8.96
N LEU A 53 5.29 3.64 8.17
CA LEU A 53 6.05 2.48 8.62
C LEU A 53 7.08 2.82 9.70
N LYS A 54 7.77 3.97 9.57
CA LYS A 54 8.69 4.47 10.61
C LYS A 54 7.95 4.72 11.93
N ARG A 55 6.77 5.35 11.89
CA ARG A 55 5.92 5.53 13.07
C ARG A 55 5.43 4.22 13.69
N VAL A 56 5.13 3.22 12.85
CA VAL A 56 4.77 1.88 13.35
C VAL A 56 5.93 1.28 14.15
N GLU A 57 7.17 1.42 13.68
CA GLU A 57 8.34 0.93 14.42
C GLU A 57 8.48 1.60 15.80
N GLU A 58 8.21 2.90 15.89
CA GLU A 58 8.27 3.67 17.16
C GLU A 58 7.16 3.30 18.15
N LEU A 59 5.96 3.00 17.66
CA LEU A 59 4.76 2.82 18.49
C LEU A 59 4.42 1.35 18.76
N ALA A 60 4.86 0.43 17.90
CA ALA A 60 4.45 -0.97 17.99
C ALA A 60 5.16 -1.69 19.14
N PRO A 61 4.46 -2.62 19.84
CA PRO A 61 5.08 -3.48 20.84
C PRO A 61 5.89 -4.60 20.15
N LEU A 62 7.02 -4.24 19.53
CA LEU A 62 7.81 -5.16 18.68
C LEU A 62 8.21 -6.46 19.39
N ALA A 63 8.52 -6.39 20.69
CA ALA A 63 8.83 -7.57 21.50
C ALA A 63 7.64 -8.54 21.59
N SER A 64 6.42 -8.03 21.78
CA SER A 64 5.21 -8.86 21.85
C SER A 64 4.87 -9.48 20.50
N ILE A 65 5.01 -8.70 19.42
CA ILE A 65 4.83 -9.19 18.04
C ILE A 65 5.83 -10.31 17.74
N ALA A 66 7.11 -10.10 18.08
CA ALA A 66 8.17 -11.07 17.86
C ALA A 66 7.91 -12.39 18.62
N GLN A 67 7.41 -12.30 19.86
CA GLN A 67 7.03 -13.48 20.64
C GLN A 67 5.89 -14.26 19.98
N GLU A 68 4.84 -13.58 19.52
CA GLU A 68 3.67 -14.22 18.91
C GLU A 68 4.05 -14.97 17.63
N ILE A 69 4.90 -14.37 16.78
CA ILE A 69 5.33 -14.98 15.52
C ILE A 69 6.61 -15.82 15.64
N LYS A 70 7.14 -15.99 16.86
CA LYS A 70 8.30 -16.83 17.20
C LYS A 70 9.59 -16.45 16.46
N VAL A 71 9.91 -15.16 16.40
CA VAL A 71 11.18 -14.63 15.87
C VAL A 71 11.83 -13.68 16.87
N SER A 72 13.03 -13.19 16.59
CA SER A 72 13.65 -12.15 17.43
C SER A 72 13.08 -10.76 17.13
N GLU A 73 13.04 -9.87 18.13
CA GLU A 73 12.65 -8.46 17.94
C GLU A 73 13.50 -7.78 16.84
N LYS A 74 14.79 -8.14 16.76
CA LYS A 74 15.70 -7.63 15.73
C LYS A 74 15.26 -8.01 14.32
N GLU A 75 14.71 -9.20 14.11
CA GLU A 75 14.18 -9.62 12.81
C GLU A 75 12.92 -8.85 12.43
N VAL A 76 12.02 -8.58 13.39
CA VAL A 76 10.83 -7.74 13.14
C VAL A 76 11.24 -6.33 12.75
N ARG A 77 12.16 -5.72 13.51
CA ARG A 77 12.69 -4.38 13.21
C ARG A 77 13.37 -4.36 11.84
N ALA A 78 14.19 -5.35 11.52
CA ALA A 78 14.85 -5.45 10.23
C ALA A 78 13.86 -5.60 9.06
N ALA A 79 12.79 -6.38 9.25
CA ALA A 79 11.74 -6.53 8.25
C ALA A 79 10.98 -5.22 7.98
N LEU A 80 10.64 -4.47 9.03
CA LEU A 80 10.03 -3.14 8.90
C LEU A 80 10.94 -2.16 8.15
N TRP A 81 12.22 -2.08 8.54
CA TRP A 81 13.18 -1.20 7.88
C TRP A 81 13.50 -1.62 6.44
N TYR A 82 13.48 -2.93 6.15
CA TYR A 82 13.57 -3.41 4.76
C TYR A 82 12.36 -2.96 3.93
N ALA A 83 11.16 -2.97 4.50
CA ALA A 83 9.96 -2.47 3.84
C ALA A 83 10.05 -0.95 3.59
N VAL A 84 10.48 -0.16 4.58
CA VAL A 84 10.75 1.27 4.42
C VAL A 84 11.75 1.51 3.29
N TRP A 85 12.90 0.82 3.32
CA TRP A 85 13.93 0.95 2.30
C TRP A 85 13.40 0.59 0.91
N ALA A 86 12.62 -0.50 0.79
CA ALA A 86 12.04 -0.92 -0.47
C ALA A 86 11.07 0.12 -1.03
N VAL A 87 10.23 0.74 -0.18
CA VAL A 87 9.31 1.82 -0.57
C VAL A 87 10.07 3.05 -1.05
N GLU A 88 11.14 3.43 -0.36
CA GLU A 88 11.93 4.63 -0.70
C GLU A 88 12.78 4.47 -1.98
N HIS A 89 13.21 3.24 -2.31
CA HIS A 89 14.22 3.01 -3.35
C HIS A 89 13.72 2.22 -4.56
N LYS A 90 12.62 1.48 -4.46
CA LYS A 90 12.09 0.71 -5.60
C LYS A 90 10.99 1.50 -6.30
N LYS A 91 11.12 1.59 -7.62
CA LYS A 91 10.03 2.11 -8.45
C LYS A 91 8.91 1.06 -8.55
N PRO A 92 7.64 1.46 -8.39
CA PRO A 92 6.53 0.57 -8.67
C PRO A 92 6.57 0.11 -10.15
N PRO A 93 6.07 -1.10 -10.46
CA PRO A 93 5.95 -1.56 -11.84
C PRO A 93 5.13 -0.58 -12.69
N ALA A 94 5.52 -0.36 -13.94
CA ALA A 94 4.79 0.56 -14.83
C ALA A 94 3.32 0.15 -15.05
N THR A 95 3.01 -1.14 -14.95
CA THR A 95 1.65 -1.68 -15.05
C THR A 95 0.71 -1.16 -13.95
N TRP A 96 1.26 -0.73 -12.81
CA TRP A 96 0.49 -0.21 -11.69
C TRP A 96 -0.08 1.17 -11.94
N GLN A 97 0.53 1.98 -12.82
CA GLN A 97 0.11 3.35 -13.08
C GLN A 97 -1.36 3.41 -13.52
N SER A 98 -1.73 2.59 -14.51
CA SER A 98 -3.09 2.55 -15.05
C SER A 98 -4.16 2.22 -13.99
N TRP A 99 -3.84 1.30 -13.09
CA TRP A 99 -4.71 0.95 -11.97
C TRP A 99 -4.75 2.05 -10.92
N ASN A 100 -3.61 2.65 -10.62
CA ASN A 100 -3.51 3.73 -9.66
C ASN A 100 -4.36 4.94 -10.08
N ASP A 101 -4.31 5.31 -11.36
CA ASP A 101 -5.09 6.42 -11.94
C ASP A 101 -6.60 6.13 -11.88
N ARG A 102 -7.03 4.91 -12.24
CA ARG A 102 -8.45 4.49 -12.16
C ARG A 102 -8.98 4.57 -10.73
N VAL A 103 -8.18 4.13 -9.76
CA VAL A 103 -8.57 4.16 -8.35
C VAL A 103 -8.49 5.59 -7.77
N ASP A 104 -7.54 6.42 -8.20
CA ASP A 104 -7.50 7.86 -7.86
C ASP A 104 -8.74 8.60 -8.37
N GLN A 105 -9.17 8.30 -9.59
CA GLN A 105 -10.42 8.83 -10.14
C GLN A 105 -11.62 8.38 -9.30
N ALA A 106 -11.71 7.08 -8.96
CA ALA A 106 -12.80 6.56 -8.14
C ALA A 106 -12.86 7.18 -6.73
N TRP A 107 -11.70 7.46 -6.11
CA TRP A 107 -11.61 8.24 -4.87
C TRP A 107 -12.10 9.68 -5.04
N GLY A 108 -11.72 10.35 -6.13
CA GLY A 108 -12.18 11.71 -6.44
C GLY A 108 -13.68 11.81 -6.71
N GLU A 109 -14.29 10.75 -7.24
CA GLU A 109 -15.72 10.61 -7.48
C GLU A 109 -16.51 10.19 -6.22
N GLY A 110 -15.84 9.90 -5.10
CA GLY A 110 -16.48 9.52 -3.84
C GLY A 110 -17.04 8.09 -3.84
N LEU A 111 -16.50 7.20 -4.68
CA LEU A 111 -16.99 5.82 -4.82
C LEU A 111 -16.62 4.90 -3.66
N PHE A 112 -15.66 5.31 -2.82
CA PHE A 112 -15.27 4.59 -1.62
C PHE A 112 -15.83 5.32 -0.40
N SER A 113 -16.83 4.71 0.24
CA SER A 113 -17.30 5.12 1.57
C SER A 113 -16.58 4.35 2.68
N ASP A 114 -16.55 4.94 3.88
CA ASP A 114 -15.99 4.35 5.10
C ASP A 114 -16.68 3.06 5.56
#